data_AF-A0A661EPI6-F1
#
_entry.id   AF-A0A661EPI6-F1
#
_cell.length_a   1.000
_cell.length_b   1.000
_cell.length_c   1.000
_cell.angle_alpha   90.00
_cell.angle_beta   90.00
_cell.angle_gamma   90.00
#
_symmetry.space_group_name_H-M   'P 1'
#
loop_
_entity.id
_entity.type
_entity.pdbx_description
1 polymer ?
#
loop_
_entity_poly.entity_id
_entity_poly.type
_entity_poly.pdbx_seq_one_letter_code
_entity_poly.pdbx_strand_id
1 'polypeptide(L)'
;MKTLLKKKSSGKVRQWDVRVEGSTVIVSYGWVNGKITEKITRCGAKNIGRANETTPAEQAVLEAASLHKKQMERESYVEDLNDPAAYIQPMLALDATKVGHRIKWDQQQYGQAKLDGVRGFHDPAKPNVQSRKGTMYKLDTMHEQLEELRTRMNLPKDDMYIDGEAAKVGVPLGKILGACRKPNELTEELSFFVFDLASTSGIIYEERRKILTSVTPENLKDWGLDKIKIVPSYDLTQDNLKATHDRLVIAGYEGLMIREAANLYEFGDRSDGLFKYKEFEEDEFDVLDINPDKDGQAVITYRSPSGHHPDKPTFDSRPRGTDAFRIY
;
A
#
# COMPACT_ATOMS: atom_id res chain seq x y z
N MET A 1 -15.26 -23.66 0.27
CA MET A 1 -13.79 -23.65 0.49
C MET A 1 -13.53 -23.57 1.99
N LYS A 2 -12.32 -23.86 2.47
CA LYS A 2 -12.01 -23.71 3.90
C LYS A 2 -12.07 -22.24 4.32
N THR A 3 -12.50 -21.99 5.55
CA THR A 3 -12.45 -20.68 6.20
C THR A 3 -11.00 -20.25 6.37
N LEU A 4 -10.73 -19.00 6.07
CA LEU A 4 -9.44 -18.36 6.20
C LEU A 4 -9.40 -17.44 7.42
N LEU A 5 -8.26 -17.38 8.08
CA LEU A 5 -8.03 -16.65 9.33
C LEU A 5 -6.93 -15.60 9.17
N LYS A 6 -7.02 -14.50 9.91
CA LYS A 6 -5.95 -13.49 9.99
C LYS A 6 -5.86 -12.88 11.38
N LYS A 7 -4.71 -13.06 12.04
CA LYS A 7 -4.39 -12.45 13.34
C LYS A 7 -3.95 -11.00 13.15
N LYS A 8 -4.43 -10.11 14.01
CA LYS A 8 -4.00 -8.70 14.10
C LYS A 8 -2.95 -8.55 15.20
N SER A 9 -2.18 -7.45 15.20
CA SER A 9 -1.23 -7.13 16.30
C SER A 9 -1.91 -7.14 17.67
N SER A 10 -3.15 -6.65 17.74
CA SER A 10 -4.02 -6.69 18.93
C SER A 10 -4.40 -8.09 19.45
N GLY A 11 -4.00 -9.17 18.75
CA GLY A 11 -4.38 -10.56 19.08
C GLY A 11 -5.75 -10.99 18.58
N LYS A 12 -6.64 -10.06 18.20
CA LYS A 12 -7.95 -10.40 17.61
C LYS A 12 -7.79 -11.09 16.25
N VAL A 13 -8.67 -12.05 15.98
CA VAL A 13 -8.65 -12.88 14.78
C VAL A 13 -9.84 -12.58 13.88
N ARG A 14 -9.56 -12.27 12.61
CA ARG A 14 -10.58 -12.18 11.55
C ARG A 14 -10.81 -13.54 10.93
N GLN A 15 -12.05 -13.79 10.53
CA GLN A 15 -12.42 -14.91 9.67
C GLN A 15 -12.99 -14.42 8.34
N TRP A 16 -12.74 -15.21 7.30
CA TRP A 16 -13.24 -14.97 5.95
C TRP A 16 -13.54 -16.31 5.29
N ASP A 17 -14.70 -16.44 4.66
CA ASP A 17 -15.09 -17.61 3.90
C ASP A 17 -15.76 -17.22 2.58
N VAL A 18 -15.72 -18.15 1.63
CA VAL A 18 -16.43 -18.02 0.36
C VAL A 18 -17.08 -19.33 -0.02
N ARG A 19 -18.35 -19.25 -0.44
CA ARG A 19 -19.14 -20.35 -0.96
C ARG A 19 -19.86 -19.96 -2.25
N VAL A 20 -20.30 -20.97 -2.99
CA VAL A 20 -21.00 -20.82 -4.26
C VAL A 20 -22.36 -21.52 -4.16
N GLU A 21 -23.41 -20.81 -4.57
CA GLU A 21 -24.79 -21.32 -4.63
C GLU A 21 -25.32 -21.04 -6.05
N GLY A 22 -25.26 -22.06 -6.91
CA GLY A 22 -25.60 -21.91 -8.34
C GLY A 22 -24.72 -20.88 -9.04
N SER A 23 -25.32 -19.76 -9.46
CA SER A 23 -24.63 -18.63 -10.11
C SER A 23 -24.17 -17.55 -9.14
N THR A 24 -24.27 -17.78 -7.84
CA THR A 24 -24.04 -16.78 -6.81
C THR A 24 -22.80 -17.11 -6.00
N VAL A 25 -21.93 -16.11 -5.82
CA VAL A 25 -20.80 -16.15 -4.89
C VAL A 25 -21.20 -15.43 -3.61
N ILE A 26 -21.06 -16.10 -2.47
CA ILE A 26 -21.34 -15.52 -1.16
C ILE A 26 -20.02 -15.49 -0.38
N VAL A 27 -19.63 -14.29 0.03
CA VAL A 27 -18.43 -14.03 0.84
C VAL A 27 -18.87 -13.62 2.23
N SER A 28 -18.52 -14.40 3.24
CA SER A 28 -18.78 -14.07 4.64
C SER A 28 -17.49 -13.64 5.33
N TYR A 29 -17.54 -12.58 6.13
CA TYR A 29 -16.34 -12.06 6.80
C TYR A 29 -16.68 -11.33 8.09
N GLY A 30 -15.74 -11.34 9.04
CA GLY A 30 -15.92 -10.69 10.33
C GLY A 30 -14.86 -11.09 11.34
N TRP A 31 -15.19 -10.94 12.61
CA TRP A 31 -14.35 -11.41 13.71
C TRP A 31 -14.76 -12.84 14.09
N VAL A 32 -13.78 -13.67 14.45
CA VAL A 32 -14.07 -14.96 15.09
C VAL A 32 -14.89 -14.70 16.35
N ASN A 33 -16.01 -15.42 16.51
CA ASN A 33 -17.00 -15.22 17.58
C ASN A 33 -17.63 -13.82 17.63
N GLY A 34 -17.57 -13.06 16.53
CA GLY A 34 -18.17 -11.73 16.42
C GLY A 34 -19.21 -11.65 15.30
N LYS A 35 -19.61 -10.41 14.99
CA LYS A 35 -20.53 -10.15 13.89
C LYS A 35 -19.92 -10.56 12.56
N ILE A 36 -20.64 -11.39 11.81
CA ILE A 36 -20.34 -11.77 10.43
C ILE A 36 -21.20 -10.94 9.48
N THR A 37 -20.60 -10.49 8.39
CA THR A 37 -21.26 -9.79 7.29
C THR A 37 -21.12 -10.62 6.03
N GLU A 38 -22.18 -10.72 5.24
CA GLU A 38 -22.16 -11.39 3.95
C GLU A 38 -22.20 -10.37 2.81
N LYS A 39 -21.42 -10.62 1.76
CA LYS A 39 -21.54 -9.98 0.46
C LYS A 39 -21.95 -11.04 -0.56
N ILE A 40 -23.06 -10.79 -1.25
CA ILE A 40 -23.60 -11.65 -2.30
C ILE A 40 -23.27 -11.05 -3.65
N THR A 41 -22.80 -11.86 -4.59
CA THR A 41 -22.48 -11.43 -5.96
C THR A 41 -23.01 -12.45 -6.94
N ARG A 42 -23.89 -12.02 -7.86
CA ARG A 42 -24.42 -12.89 -8.91
C ARG A 42 -23.51 -12.82 -10.14
N CYS A 43 -23.07 -13.98 -10.62
CA CYS A 43 -22.23 -14.09 -11.80
C CYS A 43 -23.08 -14.24 -13.06
N GLY A 44 -22.68 -13.54 -14.12
CA GLY A 44 -23.13 -13.80 -15.49
C GLY A 44 -22.16 -14.72 -16.22
N ALA A 45 -22.59 -15.23 -17.37
CA ALA A 45 -21.71 -15.95 -18.28
C ALA A 45 -20.60 -15.04 -18.83
N LYS A 46 -19.43 -15.58 -19.15
CA LYS A 46 -18.32 -14.83 -19.76
C LYS A 46 -17.83 -15.50 -21.03
N ASN A 47 -17.25 -14.68 -21.92
CA ASN A 47 -16.65 -15.11 -23.19
C ASN A 47 -17.57 -15.94 -24.09
N ILE A 48 -18.87 -15.63 -24.11
CA ILE A 48 -19.85 -16.29 -24.98
C ILE A 48 -19.34 -16.32 -26.43
N GLY A 49 -19.35 -17.51 -27.04
CA GLY A 49 -18.88 -17.75 -28.40
C GLY A 49 -17.36 -17.91 -28.54
N ARG A 50 -16.61 -18.06 -27.44
CA ARG A 50 -15.16 -18.32 -27.46
C ARG A 50 -14.85 -19.66 -26.80
N ALA A 51 -13.66 -20.21 -27.07
CA ALA A 51 -13.24 -21.51 -26.51
C ALA A 51 -13.16 -21.54 -24.97
N ASN A 52 -13.11 -20.38 -24.32
CA ASN A 52 -13.10 -20.22 -22.86
C ASN A 52 -14.41 -19.61 -22.33
N GLU A 53 -15.52 -19.90 -23.01
CA GLU A 53 -16.87 -19.58 -22.55
C GLU A 53 -17.15 -20.25 -21.19
N THR A 54 -17.84 -19.51 -20.31
CA THR A 54 -18.28 -20.02 -19.01
C THR A 54 -19.75 -19.72 -18.80
N THR A 55 -20.48 -20.71 -18.29
CA THR A 55 -21.83 -20.51 -17.76
C THR A 55 -21.79 -19.67 -16.49
N PRO A 56 -22.93 -19.08 -16.05
CA PRO A 56 -22.99 -18.33 -14.78
C PRO A 56 -22.50 -19.12 -13.56
N ALA A 57 -22.78 -20.43 -13.50
CA ALA A 57 -22.37 -21.29 -12.39
C ALA A 57 -20.87 -21.58 -12.42
N GLU A 58 -20.32 -21.91 -13.60
CA GLU A 58 -18.87 -22.08 -13.77
C GLU A 58 -18.12 -20.78 -13.44
N GLN A 59 -18.64 -19.64 -13.88
CA GLN A 59 -18.07 -18.34 -13.54
C GLN A 59 -18.07 -18.09 -12.03
N ALA A 60 -19.14 -18.46 -11.31
CA ALA A 60 -19.20 -18.33 -9.85
C ALA A 60 -18.12 -19.18 -9.15
N VAL A 61 -17.89 -20.40 -9.63
CA VAL A 61 -16.81 -21.27 -9.12
C VAL A 61 -15.43 -20.64 -9.35
N LEU A 62 -15.17 -20.12 -10.54
CA LEU A 62 -13.91 -19.47 -10.87
C LEU A 62 -13.67 -18.19 -10.06
N GLU A 63 -14.69 -17.36 -9.88
CA GLU A 63 -14.61 -16.14 -9.06
C GLU A 63 -14.36 -16.48 -7.59
N ALA A 64 -15.07 -17.47 -7.03
CA ALA A 64 -14.84 -17.92 -5.65
C ALA A 64 -13.41 -18.43 -5.44
N ALA A 65 -12.88 -19.23 -6.38
CA ALA A 65 -11.52 -19.74 -6.31
C ALA A 65 -10.48 -18.60 -6.41
N SER A 66 -10.72 -17.64 -7.30
CA SER A 66 -9.89 -16.44 -7.44
C SER A 66 -9.88 -15.59 -6.17
N LEU A 67 -11.04 -15.41 -5.53
CA LEU A 67 -11.17 -14.66 -4.28
C LEU A 67 -10.43 -15.36 -3.12
N HIS A 68 -10.60 -16.67 -2.97
CA HIS A 68 -9.90 -17.45 -1.94
C HIS A 68 -8.39 -17.37 -2.12
N LYS A 69 -7.89 -17.63 -3.33
CA LYS A 69 -6.47 -17.47 -3.68
C LYS A 69 -5.95 -16.07 -3.39
N LYS A 70 -6.72 -15.03 -3.76
CA LYS A 70 -6.37 -13.63 -3.48
C LYS A 70 -6.25 -13.36 -1.98
N GLN A 71 -7.15 -13.89 -1.15
CA GLN A 71 -7.07 -13.68 0.30
C GLN A 71 -5.80 -14.28 0.90
N MET A 72 -5.41 -15.47 0.46
CA MET A 72 -4.18 -16.11 0.91
C MET A 72 -2.94 -15.37 0.41
N GLU A 73 -2.82 -15.19 -0.90
CA GLU A 73 -1.58 -14.69 -1.52
C GLU A 73 -1.40 -13.18 -1.39
N ARG A 74 -2.49 -12.40 -1.35
CA ARG A 74 -2.44 -10.93 -1.42
C ARG A 74 -2.88 -10.24 -0.15
N GLU A 75 -3.68 -10.88 0.69
CA GLU A 75 -4.15 -10.31 1.95
C GLU A 75 -3.56 -11.04 3.17
N SER A 76 -2.78 -12.10 2.95
CA SER A 76 -2.09 -12.92 3.97
C SER A 76 -3.03 -13.54 4.99
N TYR A 77 -4.20 -14.00 4.55
CA TYR A 77 -4.98 -14.94 5.35
C TYR A 77 -4.39 -16.35 5.24
N VAL A 78 -4.59 -17.15 6.28
CA VAL A 78 -4.07 -18.51 6.42
C VAL A 78 -5.18 -19.49 6.78
N GLU A 79 -5.00 -20.79 6.52
CA GLU A 79 -5.98 -21.80 6.95
C GLU A 79 -5.80 -22.15 8.43
N ASP A 80 -4.55 -22.17 8.92
CA ASP A 80 -4.18 -22.35 10.32
C ASP A 80 -3.41 -21.10 10.81
N LEU A 81 -3.74 -20.60 12.00
CA LEU A 81 -3.05 -19.44 12.60
C LEU A 81 -1.58 -19.71 12.96
N ASN A 82 -1.17 -20.98 12.97
CA ASN A 82 0.22 -21.38 13.13
C ASN A 82 1.01 -21.29 11.81
N ASP A 83 0.33 -21.18 10.67
CA ASP A 83 1.01 -20.99 9.39
C ASP A 83 1.63 -19.59 9.33
N PRO A 84 2.86 -19.46 8.81
CA PRO A 84 3.45 -18.15 8.60
C PRO A 84 2.64 -17.37 7.55
N ALA A 85 2.58 -16.04 7.71
CA ALA A 85 2.04 -15.18 6.68
C ALA A 85 2.82 -15.35 5.37
N ALA A 86 2.13 -15.28 4.23
CA ALA A 86 2.74 -15.45 2.91
C ALA A 86 3.90 -14.48 2.61
N TYR A 87 3.91 -13.31 3.27
CA TYR A 87 4.90 -12.27 3.10
C TYR A 87 4.87 -11.29 4.28
N ILE A 88 5.95 -10.52 4.47
CA ILE A 88 6.02 -9.50 5.53
C ILE A 88 5.16 -8.29 5.13
N GLN A 89 4.23 -7.90 6.00
CA GLN A 89 3.32 -6.79 5.72
C GLN A 89 3.86 -5.50 6.34
N PRO A 90 4.10 -4.44 5.56
CA PRO A 90 4.61 -3.19 6.10
C PRO A 90 3.55 -2.45 6.94
N MET A 91 4.02 -1.59 7.85
CA MET A 91 3.18 -0.69 8.65
C MET A 91 2.46 0.33 7.77
N LEU A 92 1.20 0.59 8.06
CA LEU A 92 0.33 1.45 7.27
C LEU A 92 -0.02 2.74 8.01
N ALA A 93 -0.11 3.83 7.27
CA ALA A 93 -0.49 5.12 7.82
C ALA A 93 -2.00 5.31 7.94
N LEU A 94 -2.40 6.08 8.94
CA LEU A 94 -3.70 6.74 9.04
C LEU A 94 -3.75 8.03 8.22
N ASP A 95 -4.96 8.47 7.88
CA ASP A 95 -5.17 9.70 7.12
C ASP A 95 -5.38 10.87 8.08
N ALA A 96 -4.41 11.77 8.19
CA ALA A 96 -4.45 12.90 9.12
C ALA A 96 -5.62 13.86 8.82
N THR A 97 -6.05 13.96 7.57
CA THR A 97 -7.21 14.79 7.20
C THR A 97 -8.53 14.24 7.75
N LYS A 98 -8.57 12.96 8.12
CA LYS A 98 -9.77 12.29 8.66
C LYS A 98 -9.71 12.06 10.17
N VAL A 99 -8.52 11.75 10.68
CA VAL A 99 -8.32 11.36 12.09
C VAL A 99 -7.17 12.13 12.74
N GLY A 100 -6.91 13.37 12.31
CA GLY A 100 -5.81 14.21 12.80
C GLY A 100 -5.89 14.52 14.30
N HIS A 101 -7.09 14.51 14.90
CA HIS A 101 -7.28 14.64 16.34
C HIS A 101 -6.63 13.49 17.16
N ARG A 102 -6.20 12.40 16.50
CA ARG A 102 -5.49 11.28 17.13
C ARG A 102 -3.98 11.48 17.18
N ILE A 103 -3.45 12.51 16.51
CA ILE A 103 -2.03 12.85 16.58
C ILE A 103 -1.76 13.43 17.98
N LYS A 104 -0.82 12.83 18.70
CA LYS A 104 -0.44 13.21 20.06
C LYS A 104 0.65 14.28 20.01
N TRP A 105 0.23 15.54 19.90
CA TRP A 105 1.14 16.68 19.82
C TRP A 105 1.90 16.98 21.13
N ASP A 106 1.50 16.36 22.23
CA ASP A 106 2.22 16.33 23.50
C ASP A 106 3.42 15.37 23.49
N GLN A 107 3.54 14.53 22.45
CA GLN A 107 4.71 13.68 22.20
C GLN A 107 5.51 14.19 21.00
N GLN A 108 6.81 13.88 20.98
CA GLN A 108 7.69 14.25 19.86
C GLN A 108 7.20 13.60 18.55
N GLN A 109 6.97 14.43 17.54
CA GLN A 109 6.63 14.00 16.18
C GLN A 109 7.77 14.32 15.21
N TYR A 110 7.92 13.49 14.19
CA TYR A 110 8.84 13.73 13.08
C TYR A 110 8.09 13.76 11.75
N GLY A 111 8.45 14.73 10.92
CA GLY A 111 7.97 14.88 9.55
C GLY A 111 8.94 14.27 8.54
N GLN A 112 8.42 13.55 7.55
CA GLN A 112 9.18 13.05 6.39
C GLN A 112 8.42 13.35 5.10
N ALA A 113 9.14 13.48 3.97
CA ALA A 113 8.50 13.59 2.67
C ALA A 113 7.57 12.40 2.40
N LYS A 114 6.32 12.66 1.99
CA LYS A 114 5.46 11.62 1.42
C LYS A 114 5.79 11.48 -0.06
N LEU A 115 6.35 10.34 -0.43
CA LEU A 115 6.71 10.02 -1.80
C LEU A 115 5.48 9.54 -2.59
N ASP A 116 5.56 9.70 -3.92
CA ASP A 116 4.64 9.10 -4.90
C ASP A 116 5.38 8.07 -5.75
N GLY A 117 5.64 6.91 -5.15
CA GLY A 117 6.30 5.78 -5.78
C GLY A 117 5.71 4.45 -5.29
N VAL A 118 6.48 3.37 -5.44
CA VAL A 118 6.03 2.03 -5.04
C VAL A 118 6.74 1.55 -3.79
N ARG A 119 5.95 1.29 -2.74
CA ARG A 119 6.44 0.76 -1.46
C ARG A 119 7.27 -0.50 -1.70
N GLY A 120 8.50 -0.49 -1.22
CA GLY A 120 9.40 -1.62 -1.25
C GLY A 120 9.88 -1.98 0.14
N PHE A 121 9.96 -3.28 0.40
CA PHE A 121 10.37 -3.85 1.66
C PHE A 121 11.48 -4.85 1.39
N HIS A 122 12.66 -4.57 1.92
CA HIS A 122 13.83 -5.41 1.73
C HIS A 122 14.01 -6.34 2.91
N ASP A 123 13.83 -7.63 2.62
CA ASP A 123 14.03 -8.76 3.51
C ASP A 123 15.26 -9.53 3.03
N PRO A 124 16.30 -9.68 3.86
CA PRO A 124 17.56 -10.34 3.47
C PRO A 124 17.38 -11.83 3.16
N ALA A 125 16.23 -12.42 3.51
CA ALA A 125 15.88 -13.79 3.14
C ALA A 125 15.20 -13.88 1.76
N LYS A 126 14.98 -12.77 1.07
CA LYS A 126 14.29 -12.70 -0.22
C LYS A 126 15.23 -12.22 -1.33
N PRO A 127 15.03 -12.70 -2.57
CA PRO A 127 15.96 -12.42 -3.68
C PRO A 127 15.82 -11.00 -4.26
N ASN A 128 14.92 -10.17 -3.73
CA ASN A 128 14.70 -8.82 -4.23
C ASN A 128 13.88 -7.98 -3.23
N VAL A 129 13.45 -6.81 -3.67
CA VAL A 129 12.53 -5.94 -2.92
C VAL A 129 11.09 -6.43 -3.07
N GLN A 130 10.42 -6.62 -1.93
CA GLN A 130 9.04 -7.05 -1.85
C GLN A 130 8.09 -5.83 -1.85
N SER A 131 7.03 -5.87 -2.64
CA SER A 131 5.94 -4.89 -2.56
C SER A 131 5.12 -5.02 -1.28
N ARG A 132 4.26 -4.03 -1.03
CA ARG A 132 3.24 -4.05 0.04
C ARG A 132 2.37 -5.32 0.06
N LYS A 133 2.13 -5.96 -1.09
CA LYS A 133 1.27 -7.15 -1.22
C LYS A 133 2.05 -8.40 -1.65
N GLY A 134 3.30 -8.53 -1.25
CA GLY A 134 4.10 -9.75 -1.43
C GLY A 134 4.64 -10.00 -2.83
N THR A 135 4.28 -9.18 -3.83
CA THR A 135 4.89 -9.29 -5.17
C THR A 135 6.34 -8.85 -5.12
N MET A 136 7.27 -9.68 -5.61
CA MET A 136 8.67 -9.33 -5.77
C MET A 136 8.85 -8.43 -6.99
N TYR A 137 9.55 -7.32 -6.80
CA TYR A 137 10.00 -6.47 -7.90
C TYR A 137 11.26 -7.04 -8.55
N LYS A 138 11.60 -6.52 -9.73
CA LYS A 138 12.83 -6.82 -10.46
C LYS A 138 13.74 -5.59 -10.39
N LEU A 139 14.35 -5.37 -9.22
CA LEU A 139 15.19 -4.20 -8.93
C LEU A 139 16.58 -4.66 -8.47
N ASP A 140 17.24 -5.46 -9.30
CA ASP A 140 18.45 -6.22 -8.92
C ASP A 140 19.58 -5.31 -8.40
N THR A 141 19.94 -4.26 -9.14
CA THR A 141 20.95 -3.27 -8.71
C THR A 141 20.58 -2.56 -7.40
N MET A 142 19.29 -2.23 -7.20
CA MET A 142 18.86 -1.64 -5.93
C MET A 142 18.93 -2.64 -4.79
N HIS A 143 18.57 -3.90 -5.06
CA HIS A 143 18.63 -4.97 -4.06
C HIS A 143 20.05 -5.21 -3.58
N GLU A 144 21.04 -5.26 -4.49
CA GLU A 144 22.45 -5.38 -4.16
C GLU A 144 22.93 -4.20 -3.28
N GLN A 145 22.55 -2.97 -3.62
CA GLN A 145 22.90 -1.80 -2.81
C GLN A 145 22.19 -1.78 -1.45
N LEU A 146 20.98 -2.34 -1.34
CA LEU A 146 20.28 -2.50 -0.06
C LEU A 146 20.97 -3.55 0.83
N GLU A 147 21.49 -4.63 0.26
CA GLU A 147 22.31 -5.62 1.01
C GLU A 147 23.63 -5.02 1.50
N GLU A 148 24.29 -4.20 0.67
CA GLU A 148 25.51 -3.48 1.09
C GLU A 148 25.20 -2.45 2.18
N LEU A 149 24.13 -1.64 2.00
CA LEU A 149 23.67 -0.70 3.02
C LEU A 149 23.41 -1.41 4.36
N ARG A 150 22.71 -2.55 4.29
CA ARG A 150 22.42 -3.39 5.45
C ARG A 150 23.69 -3.82 6.17
N THR A 151 24.69 -4.25 5.41
CA THR A 151 26.00 -4.69 5.93
C THR A 151 26.73 -3.54 6.61
N ARG A 152 26.75 -2.36 5.99
CA ARG A 152 27.37 -1.14 6.55
C ARG A 152 26.72 -0.66 7.84
N MET A 153 25.40 -0.78 7.94
CA MET A 153 24.64 -0.46 9.15
C MET A 153 24.65 -1.59 10.20
N ASN A 154 25.26 -2.74 9.91
CA ASN A 154 25.29 -3.92 10.77
C ASN A 154 23.90 -4.37 11.25
N LEU A 155 22.92 -4.42 10.34
CA LEU A 155 21.53 -4.75 10.70
C LEU A 155 21.34 -6.27 10.92
N PRO A 156 20.77 -6.72 12.06
CA PRO A 156 20.52 -8.14 12.34
C PRO A 156 19.48 -8.76 11.39
N LYS A 157 19.86 -9.85 10.69
CA LYS A 157 19.05 -10.47 9.60
C LYS A 157 17.66 -10.92 10.03
N ASP A 158 17.52 -11.38 11.28
CA ASP A 158 16.27 -11.94 11.80
C ASP A 158 15.40 -10.91 12.53
N ASP A 159 15.86 -9.65 12.63
CA ASP A 159 15.14 -8.59 13.35
C ASP A 159 14.80 -7.40 12.46
N MET A 160 15.77 -6.90 11.69
CA MET A 160 15.67 -5.60 11.03
C MET A 160 15.52 -5.73 9.52
N TYR A 161 14.49 -5.09 8.99
CA TYR A 161 14.19 -4.98 7.57
C TYR A 161 14.26 -3.54 7.11
N ILE A 162 14.64 -3.31 5.85
CA ILE A 162 14.71 -1.95 5.29
C ILE A 162 13.40 -1.63 4.59
N ASP A 163 12.76 -0.53 4.99
CA ASP A 163 11.46 -0.11 4.49
C ASP A 163 11.56 1.24 3.79
N GLY A 164 11.06 1.28 2.55
CA GLY A 164 11.27 2.42 1.67
C GLY A 164 10.33 2.44 0.48
N GLU A 165 10.68 3.26 -0.50
CA GLU A 165 9.90 3.46 -1.72
C GLU A 165 10.82 3.58 -2.93
N ALA A 166 10.57 2.78 -3.96
CA ALA A 166 11.20 3.00 -5.27
C ALA A 166 10.44 4.13 -5.97
N ALA A 167 11.13 5.24 -6.25
CA ALA A 167 10.51 6.44 -6.77
C ALA A 167 11.47 7.26 -7.65
N LYS A 168 10.88 8.16 -8.44
CA LYS A 168 11.56 9.27 -9.11
C LYS A 168 10.61 10.46 -9.11
N VAL A 169 11.02 11.56 -8.49
CA VAL A 169 10.21 12.78 -8.35
C VAL A 169 9.76 13.26 -9.73
N GLY A 170 8.47 13.61 -9.86
CA GLY A 170 7.86 14.07 -11.11
C GLY A 170 7.52 12.98 -12.12
N VAL A 171 7.79 11.70 -11.82
CA VAL A 171 7.39 10.58 -12.69
C VAL A 171 6.09 9.95 -12.19
N PRO A 172 5.07 9.77 -13.06
CA PRO A 172 3.80 9.18 -12.65
C PRO A 172 3.95 7.76 -12.06
N LEU A 173 3.25 7.50 -10.95
CA LEU A 173 3.23 6.22 -10.24
C LEU A 173 3.03 4.99 -11.14
N GLY A 174 2.16 5.10 -12.15
CA GLY A 174 1.90 4.00 -13.09
C GLY A 174 3.14 3.59 -13.90
N LYS A 175 3.98 4.56 -14.30
CA LYS A 175 5.24 4.29 -15.01
C LYS A 175 6.27 3.66 -14.07
N ILE A 176 6.39 4.18 -12.85
CA ILE A 176 7.26 3.62 -11.79
C ILE A 176 6.88 2.16 -11.51
N LEU A 177 5.60 1.88 -11.29
CA LEU A 177 5.12 0.51 -11.06
C LEU A 177 5.42 -0.42 -12.23
N GLY A 178 5.27 0.07 -13.47
CA GLY A 178 5.66 -0.65 -14.68
C GLY A 178 7.14 -1.03 -14.66
N ALA A 179 8.02 -0.06 -14.41
CA ALA A 179 9.47 -0.22 -14.36
C ALA A 179 9.93 -1.19 -13.24
N CYS A 180 9.31 -1.15 -12.05
CA CYS A 180 9.66 -2.08 -10.97
C CYS A 180 9.19 -3.52 -11.23
N ARG A 181 8.13 -3.73 -12.00
CA ARG A 181 7.62 -5.07 -12.35
C ARG A 181 8.33 -5.67 -13.57
N LYS A 182 8.61 -4.83 -14.56
CA LYS A 182 9.25 -5.20 -15.82
C LYS A 182 10.31 -4.14 -16.12
N PRO A 183 11.60 -4.45 -15.88
CA PRO A 183 12.69 -3.51 -16.09
C PRO A 183 12.66 -2.87 -17.47
N ASN A 184 12.93 -1.58 -17.51
CA ASN A 184 13.03 -0.75 -18.71
C ASN A 184 13.98 0.43 -18.44
N GLU A 185 14.11 1.35 -19.39
CA GLU A 185 15.00 2.52 -19.26
C GLU A 185 14.76 3.34 -17.98
N LEU A 186 13.50 3.49 -17.56
CA LEU A 186 13.14 4.23 -16.34
C LEU A 186 13.66 3.51 -15.08
N THR A 187 13.81 2.19 -15.09
CA THR A 187 14.27 1.41 -13.93
C THR A 187 15.61 1.89 -13.42
N GLU A 188 16.53 2.26 -14.32
CA GLU A 188 17.84 2.79 -13.96
C GLU A 188 17.79 4.20 -13.36
N GLU A 189 16.74 4.95 -13.65
CA GLU A 189 16.57 6.31 -13.14
C GLU A 189 15.84 6.37 -11.79
N LEU A 190 15.28 5.24 -11.34
CA LEU A 190 14.64 5.16 -10.04
C LEU A 190 15.70 5.18 -8.94
N SER A 191 15.32 5.70 -7.78
CA SER A 191 16.06 5.54 -6.53
C SER A 191 15.17 4.86 -5.49
N PHE A 192 15.79 4.14 -4.56
CA PHE A 192 15.15 3.60 -3.38
C PHE A 192 15.29 4.55 -2.20
N PHE A 193 14.18 5.15 -1.80
CA PHE A 193 14.11 6.09 -0.69
C PHE A 193 13.76 5.35 0.59
N VAL A 194 14.75 5.12 1.45
CA VAL A 194 14.62 4.47 2.75
C VAL A 194 14.08 5.47 3.77
N PHE A 195 12.99 5.14 4.45
CA PHE A 195 12.38 6.05 5.44
C PHE A 195 12.21 5.43 6.84
N ASP A 196 12.34 4.12 6.99
CA ASP A 196 12.23 3.43 8.27
C ASP A 196 13.00 2.11 8.24
N LEU A 197 13.27 1.58 9.43
CA LEU A 197 13.71 0.21 9.62
C LEU A 197 12.57 -0.50 10.34
N ALA A 198 12.12 -1.64 9.85
CA ALA A 198 11.12 -2.43 10.55
C ALA A 198 11.84 -3.42 11.46
N SER A 199 11.59 -3.36 12.77
CA SER A 199 12.20 -4.24 13.78
C SER A 199 11.13 -5.12 14.43
N THR A 200 11.43 -6.40 14.65
CA THR A 200 10.55 -7.35 15.36
C THR A 200 10.78 -7.34 16.88
N SER A 201 11.90 -6.79 17.34
CA SER A 201 12.34 -6.72 18.74
C SER A 201 11.79 -5.52 19.53
N GLY A 202 10.84 -4.78 18.96
CA GLY A 202 10.15 -3.70 19.68
C GLY A 202 10.99 -2.43 19.88
N ILE A 203 11.79 -2.06 18.88
CA ILE A 203 12.54 -0.79 18.86
C ILE A 203 11.61 0.36 18.45
N ILE A 204 11.58 1.47 19.22
CA ILE A 204 10.79 2.67 18.92
C ILE A 204 11.34 3.45 17.71
N TYR A 205 10.50 4.25 17.06
CA TYR A 205 10.85 4.95 15.83
C TYR A 205 12.05 5.88 15.99
N GLU A 206 12.19 6.55 17.14
CA GLU A 206 13.33 7.42 17.41
C GLU A 206 14.67 6.67 17.31
N GLU A 207 14.76 5.45 17.83
CA GLU A 207 16.00 4.69 17.76
C GLU A 207 16.24 4.16 16.34
N ARG A 208 15.19 3.68 15.65
CA ARG A 208 15.28 3.25 14.24
C ARG A 208 15.71 4.39 13.32
N ARG A 209 15.16 5.59 13.53
CA ARG A 209 15.54 6.80 12.80
C ARG A 209 16.98 7.21 13.12
N LYS A 210 17.46 7.10 14.37
CA LYS A 210 18.87 7.42 14.71
C LYS A 210 19.85 6.56 13.91
N ILE A 211 19.56 5.26 13.79
CA ILE A 211 20.34 4.33 12.95
C ILE A 211 20.35 4.82 11.49
N LEU A 212 19.19 5.10 10.90
CA LEU A 212 19.12 5.60 9.53
C LEU A 212 19.86 6.93 9.33
N THR A 213 19.69 7.90 10.23
CA THR A 213 20.28 9.23 10.10
C THR A 213 21.79 9.24 10.35
N SER A 214 22.35 8.16 10.90
CA SER A 214 23.81 7.98 10.98
C SER A 214 24.46 7.77 9.61
N VAL A 215 23.69 7.40 8.60
CA VAL A 215 24.14 7.25 7.22
C VAL A 215 23.93 8.58 6.49
N THR A 216 25.01 9.28 6.19
CA THR A 216 24.96 10.55 5.46
C THR A 216 25.00 10.36 3.94
N PRO A 217 24.62 11.37 3.13
CA PRO A 217 24.81 11.33 1.68
C PRO A 217 26.26 11.06 1.26
N GLU A 218 27.24 11.56 2.02
CA GLU A 218 28.66 11.30 1.81
C GLU A 218 29.00 9.83 2.03
N ASN A 219 28.46 9.20 3.08
CA ASN A 219 28.64 7.76 3.29
C ASN A 219 28.09 6.94 2.13
N LEU A 220 26.87 7.25 1.67
CA LEU A 220 26.27 6.56 0.53
C LEU A 220 27.13 6.69 -0.73
N LYS A 221 27.66 7.89 -0.99
CA LYS A 221 28.56 8.15 -2.10
C LYS A 221 29.86 7.35 -1.99
N ASP A 222 30.48 7.36 -0.82
CA ASP A 222 31.75 6.64 -0.57
C ASP A 222 31.59 5.12 -0.67
N TRP A 223 30.40 4.60 -0.34
CA TRP A 223 30.05 3.18 -0.46
C TRP A 223 29.55 2.80 -1.86
N GLY A 224 29.43 3.75 -2.80
CA GLY A 224 28.93 3.48 -4.15
C GLY A 224 27.44 3.13 -4.21
N LEU A 225 26.63 3.62 -3.26
CA LEU A 225 25.19 3.35 -3.13
C LEU A 225 24.35 4.44 -3.80
N ASP A 226 24.54 4.65 -5.11
CA ASP A 226 23.92 5.74 -5.89
C ASP A 226 22.40 5.61 -6.08
N LYS A 227 21.85 4.39 -5.98
CA LYS A 227 20.40 4.16 -6.04
C LYS A 227 19.72 4.38 -4.70
N ILE A 228 20.46 4.48 -3.60
CA ILE A 228 19.89 4.58 -2.25
C ILE A 228 19.81 6.04 -1.82
N LYS A 229 18.68 6.41 -1.20
CA LYS A 229 18.49 7.72 -0.56
C LYS A 229 17.86 7.52 0.80
N ILE A 230 18.41 8.14 1.85
CA ILE A 230 17.74 8.19 3.17
C ILE A 230 16.79 9.38 3.17
N VAL A 231 15.52 9.17 3.51
CA VAL A 231 14.52 10.24 3.61
C VAL A 231 14.80 11.07 4.87
N PRO A 232 15.08 12.38 4.73
CA PRO A 232 15.32 13.24 5.89
C PRO A 232 14.10 13.33 6.79
N SER A 233 14.34 13.41 8.10
CA SER A 233 13.31 13.60 9.11
C SER A 233 13.48 14.96 9.78
N TYR A 234 12.38 15.65 10.05
CA TYR A 234 12.37 16.98 10.64
C TYR A 234 11.54 16.97 11.91
N ASP A 235 11.90 17.76 12.92
CA ASP A 235 11.04 17.97 14.07
C ASP A 235 9.72 18.59 13.62
N LEU A 236 8.61 17.96 14.03
CA LEU A 236 7.28 18.38 13.63
C LEU A 236 6.47 18.73 14.87
N THR A 237 5.85 19.90 14.83
CA THR A 237 4.90 20.38 15.83
C THR A 237 3.59 20.71 15.13
N GLN A 238 2.54 20.93 15.92
CA GLN A 238 1.25 21.35 15.37
C GLN A 238 1.39 22.68 14.60
N ASP A 239 2.19 23.61 15.13
CA ASP A 239 2.38 24.95 14.55
C ASP A 239 3.13 24.92 13.21
N ASN A 240 4.10 24.01 13.06
CA ASN A 240 4.90 23.94 11.84
C ASN A 240 4.38 22.92 10.81
N LEU A 241 3.27 22.22 11.10
CA LEU A 241 2.71 21.15 10.26
C LEU A 241 2.45 21.62 8.83
N LYS A 242 1.69 22.71 8.67
CA LYS A 242 1.29 23.23 7.35
C LYS A 242 2.49 23.75 6.57
N ALA A 243 3.35 24.54 7.21
CA ALA A 243 4.56 25.07 6.58
C ALA A 243 5.51 23.96 6.11
N THR A 244 5.65 22.89 6.91
CA THR A 244 6.47 21.73 6.54
C THR A 244 5.87 20.96 5.37
N HIS A 245 4.54 20.73 5.38
CA HIS A 245 3.82 20.13 4.27
C HIS A 245 4.02 20.92 2.97
N ASP A 246 3.75 22.23 2.99
CA ASP A 246 3.78 23.07 1.80
C ASP A 246 5.18 23.14 1.20
N ARG A 247 6.22 23.22 2.05
CA ARG A 247 7.61 23.13 1.61
C ARG A 247 7.91 21.83 0.85
N LEU A 248 7.37 20.69 1.31
CA LEU A 248 7.58 19.39 0.67
C LEU A 248 6.80 19.25 -0.63
N VAL A 249 5.57 19.76 -0.68
CA VAL A 249 4.77 19.81 -1.92
C VAL A 249 5.44 20.69 -2.96
N ILE A 250 5.94 21.86 -2.59
CA ILE A 250 6.73 22.75 -3.48
C ILE A 250 7.99 22.03 -4.01
N ALA A 251 8.61 21.17 -3.20
CA ALA A 251 9.74 20.35 -3.62
C ALA A 251 9.36 19.14 -4.50
N GLY A 252 8.07 18.98 -4.85
CA GLY A 252 7.56 17.94 -5.76
C GLY A 252 7.17 16.62 -5.09
N TYR A 253 7.06 16.58 -3.76
CA TYR A 253 6.57 15.41 -3.03
C TYR A 253 5.03 15.41 -2.92
N GLU A 254 4.40 14.25 -2.70
CA GLU A 254 2.93 14.12 -2.59
C GLU A 254 2.36 14.78 -1.32
N GLY A 255 3.22 15.06 -0.34
CA GLY A 255 2.82 15.65 0.94
C GLY A 255 3.78 15.28 2.07
N LEU A 256 3.22 15.03 3.26
CA LEU A 256 3.96 14.83 4.51
C LEU A 256 3.56 13.51 5.19
N MET A 257 4.55 12.79 5.70
CA MET A 257 4.38 11.68 6.64
C MET A 257 4.70 12.19 8.05
N ILE A 258 3.86 11.84 9.03
CA ILE A 258 4.01 12.20 10.45
C ILE A 258 4.26 10.93 11.25
N ARG A 259 5.28 10.93 12.10
CA ARG A 259 5.74 9.77 12.86
C ARG A 259 5.96 10.10 14.32
N GLU A 260 5.27 9.39 15.21
CA GLU A 260 5.46 9.50 16.66
C GLU A 260 6.80 8.86 17.05
N ALA A 261 7.64 9.58 17.81
CA ALA A 261 8.97 9.14 18.21
C ALA A 261 8.98 7.80 18.95
N ALA A 262 8.02 7.60 19.86
CA ALA A 262 7.90 6.41 20.69
C ALA A 262 7.22 5.22 19.98
N ASN A 263 6.82 5.36 18.72
CA ASN A 263 6.02 4.35 18.04
C ASN A 263 6.83 3.09 17.68
N LEU A 264 6.30 1.93 18.05
CA LEU A 264 6.81 0.64 17.58
C LEU A 264 6.42 0.41 16.12
N TYR A 265 7.19 -0.42 15.41
CA TYR A 265 6.82 -0.79 14.06
C TYR A 265 5.68 -1.83 14.09
N GLU A 266 4.51 -1.48 13.57
CA GLU A 266 3.33 -2.36 13.54
C GLU A 266 3.16 -3.05 12.18
N PHE A 267 3.64 -4.29 12.06
CA PHE A 267 3.53 -5.06 10.82
C PHE A 267 2.07 -5.32 10.42
N GLY A 268 1.71 -4.97 9.18
CA GLY A 268 0.41 -5.24 8.56
C GLY A 268 -0.78 -4.42 9.07
N ASP A 269 -0.54 -3.57 10.07
CA ASP A 269 -1.57 -2.79 10.75
C ASP A 269 -1.47 -1.31 10.42
N ARG A 270 -2.59 -0.60 10.61
CA ARG A 270 -2.60 0.86 10.54
C ARG A 270 -2.20 1.36 11.92
N SER A 271 -1.04 1.98 12.00
CA SER A 271 -0.50 2.43 13.26
C SER A 271 -1.05 3.78 13.67
N ASP A 272 -1.31 3.92 14.96
CA ASP A 272 -1.72 5.18 15.58
C ASP A 272 -0.56 6.17 15.78
N GLY A 273 0.68 5.74 15.51
CA GLY A 273 1.87 6.59 15.49
C GLY A 273 2.40 6.89 14.08
N LEU A 274 1.65 6.60 13.02
CA LEU A 274 2.01 6.89 11.63
C LEU A 274 0.83 7.51 10.86
N PHE A 275 1.00 8.74 10.38
CA PHE A 275 -0.02 9.44 9.61
C PHE A 275 0.53 9.93 8.27
N LYS A 276 -0.35 10.02 7.27
CA LYS A 276 -0.13 10.77 6.04
C LYS A 276 -0.97 12.04 6.09
N TYR A 277 -0.36 13.16 5.77
CA TYR A 277 -1.01 14.45 5.57
C TYR A 277 -0.78 14.87 4.12
N LYS A 278 -1.87 14.90 3.36
CA LYS A 278 -1.89 15.38 1.98
C LYS A 278 -3.17 16.14 1.73
N GLU A 279 -3.06 17.23 1.00
CA GLU A 279 -4.21 18.00 0.56
C GLU A 279 -4.63 17.47 -0.82
N PHE A 280 -5.94 17.33 -1.01
CA PHE A 280 -6.48 16.92 -2.31
C PHE A 280 -6.85 18.18 -3.07
N GLU A 281 -6.52 18.20 -4.35
CA GLU A 281 -7.09 19.15 -5.28
C GLU A 281 -8.49 18.68 -5.66
N GLU A 282 -9.41 19.64 -5.71
CA GLU A 282 -10.78 19.44 -6.19
C GLU A 282 -10.91 20.17 -7.52
N ASP A 283 -11.65 19.58 -8.44
CA ASP A 283 -11.90 20.12 -9.78
C ASP A 283 -13.29 19.67 -10.24
N GLU A 284 -13.88 20.40 -11.18
CA GLU A 284 -15.20 20.11 -11.73
C GLU A 284 -15.09 19.52 -13.15
N PHE A 285 -15.90 18.49 -13.43
CA PHE A 285 -15.89 17.79 -14.71
C PHE A 285 -17.32 17.62 -15.23
N ASP A 286 -17.49 17.74 -16.55
CA ASP A 286 -18.78 17.49 -17.20
C ASP A 286 -19.17 16.02 -17.02
N VAL A 287 -20.36 15.80 -16.44
CA VAL A 287 -20.99 14.47 -16.41
C VAL A 287 -21.51 14.15 -17.81
N LEU A 288 -21.07 13.03 -18.37
CA LEU A 288 -21.49 12.56 -19.69
C LEU A 288 -22.53 11.45 -19.61
N ASP A 289 -22.39 10.56 -18.62
CA ASP A 289 -23.26 9.40 -18.48
C ASP A 289 -23.27 8.85 -17.05
N ILE A 290 -24.27 8.04 -16.72
CA ILE A 290 -24.35 7.28 -15.47
C ILE A 290 -24.75 5.85 -15.82
N ASN A 291 -23.96 4.86 -15.41
CA ASN A 291 -24.18 3.45 -15.71
C ASN A 291 -24.07 2.59 -14.44
N PRO A 292 -24.83 1.49 -14.30
CA PRO A 292 -24.66 0.57 -13.19
C PRO A 292 -23.40 -0.29 -13.36
N ASP A 293 -22.68 -0.53 -12.27
CA ASP A 293 -21.68 -1.59 -12.22
C ASP A 293 -22.33 -2.98 -12.04
N LYS A 294 -21.50 -4.03 -12.01
CA LYS A 294 -21.95 -5.42 -11.84
C LYS A 294 -22.73 -5.68 -10.54
N ASP A 295 -22.59 -4.81 -9.54
CA ASP A 295 -23.26 -4.90 -8.25
C ASP A 295 -24.47 -3.93 -8.20
N GLY A 296 -24.86 -3.33 -9.34
CA GLY A 296 -25.98 -2.39 -9.46
C GLY A 296 -25.68 -0.98 -8.92
N GLN A 297 -24.41 -0.66 -8.70
CA GLN A 297 -24.00 0.63 -8.14
C GLN A 297 -23.68 1.62 -9.26
N ALA A 298 -24.14 2.87 -9.13
CA ALA A 298 -23.89 3.93 -10.11
C ALA A 298 -22.39 4.20 -10.29
N VAL A 299 -21.99 4.27 -11.56
CA VAL A 299 -20.69 4.72 -12.06
C VAL A 299 -20.97 5.90 -12.96
N ILE A 300 -20.36 7.04 -12.65
CA ILE A 300 -20.52 8.27 -13.42
C ILE A 300 -19.33 8.39 -14.37
N THR A 301 -19.62 8.57 -15.65
CA THR A 301 -18.62 8.84 -16.68
C THR A 301 -18.51 10.34 -16.89
N TYR A 302 -17.29 10.86 -16.80
CA TYR A 302 -16.97 12.27 -16.94
C TYR A 302 -16.17 12.53 -18.22
N ARG A 303 -16.24 13.76 -18.71
CA ARG A 303 -15.31 14.26 -19.72
C ARG A 303 -13.93 14.45 -19.09
N SER A 304 -12.91 13.86 -19.72
CA SER A 304 -11.51 14.09 -19.33
C SER A 304 -11.10 15.53 -19.65
N PRO A 305 -10.36 16.23 -18.77
CA PRO A 305 -9.81 17.54 -19.09
C PRO A 305 -8.93 17.46 -20.33
N SER A 306 -9.08 18.44 -21.21
CA SER A 306 -8.20 18.60 -22.37
C SER A 306 -6.73 18.59 -21.93
N GLY A 307 -5.95 17.61 -22.40
CA GLY A 307 -4.50 17.53 -22.16
C GLY A 307 -4.02 16.49 -21.14
N HIS A 308 -4.88 15.89 -20.31
CA HIS A 308 -4.45 14.91 -19.29
C HIS A 308 -4.24 13.50 -19.86
N HIS A 309 -5.08 13.10 -20.81
CA HIS A 309 -4.87 11.90 -21.63
C HIS A 309 -5.47 12.17 -23.02
N PRO A 310 -4.67 12.59 -24.01
CA PRO A 310 -5.18 12.90 -25.36
C PRO A 310 -5.93 11.72 -25.99
N ASP A 311 -5.59 10.49 -25.60
CA ASP A 311 -6.21 9.26 -26.11
C ASP A 311 -7.37 8.73 -25.24
N LYS A 312 -7.69 9.38 -24.11
CA LYS A 312 -8.80 8.99 -23.23
C LYS A 312 -9.72 10.18 -23.00
N PRO A 313 -10.77 10.35 -23.83
CA PRO A 313 -11.68 11.49 -23.75
C PRO A 313 -12.57 11.45 -22.51
N THR A 314 -12.63 10.32 -21.80
CA THR A 314 -13.48 10.11 -20.62
C THR A 314 -12.76 9.36 -19.52
N PHE A 315 -13.29 9.48 -18.31
CA PHE A 315 -12.92 8.65 -17.16
C PHE A 315 -14.14 8.39 -16.28
N ASP A 316 -14.10 7.29 -15.52
CA ASP A 316 -15.19 6.89 -14.64
C ASP A 316 -14.84 7.17 -13.17
N SER A 317 -15.83 7.61 -12.40
CA SER A 317 -15.74 7.69 -10.94
C SER A 317 -17.02 7.18 -10.28
N ARG A 318 -16.94 6.89 -8.98
CA ARG A 318 -18.08 6.43 -8.17
C ARG A 318 -18.53 7.54 -7.23
N PRO A 319 -19.84 7.78 -7.07
CA PRO A 319 -20.34 8.74 -6.10
C PRO A 319 -19.83 8.40 -4.69
N ARG A 320 -19.38 9.40 -3.92
CA ARG A 320 -19.12 9.21 -2.48
C ARG A 320 -20.45 9.20 -1.73
N GLY A 321 -20.61 8.28 -0.77
CA GLY A 321 -21.88 8.04 -0.09
C GLY A 321 -22.03 6.61 0.42
N THR A 322 -23.18 6.31 1.02
CA THR A 322 -23.56 4.94 1.43
C THR A 322 -23.88 4.08 0.21
N ASP A 323 -23.91 2.75 0.38
CA ASP A 323 -24.32 1.85 -0.72
C ASP A 323 -25.76 2.15 -1.17
N ALA A 324 -26.66 2.54 -0.26
CA ALA A 324 -28.03 2.96 -0.60
C ALA A 324 -28.07 4.22 -1.46
N PHE A 325 -27.17 5.18 -1.22
CA PHE A 325 -27.04 6.39 -2.04
C PHE A 325 -26.51 6.10 -3.44
N ARG A 326 -25.77 5.00 -3.60
CA ARG A 326 -25.11 4.62 -4.84
C ARG A 326 -25.92 3.63 -5.69
N ILE A 327 -27.09 3.19 -5.25
CA ILE A 327 -27.95 2.32 -6.09
C ILE A 327 -28.32 3.09 -7.36
N TYR A 328 -28.10 2.47 -8.51
CA TYR A 328 -28.42 3.02 -9.83
C TYR A 328 -29.94 3.12 -10.06
#